data_AF-A0A9W9BZA2-F1
#
_entry.id   AF-A0A9W9BZA2-F1
#
_cell.length_a   1.000
_cell.length_b   1.000
_cell.length_c   1.000
_cell.angle_alpha   90.00
_cell.angle_beta   90.00
_cell.angle_gamma   90.00
#
_symmetry.space_group_name_H-M   'P 1'
#
loop_
_entity.id
_entity.type
_entity.pdbx_description
1 polymer ?
#
loop_
_entity_poly.entity_id
_entity_poly.type
_entity_poly.pdbx_seq_one_letter_code
_entity_poly.pdbx_strand_id
1 'polypeptide(L)'
;MTVSEILAFLPNSMNSADVIYRMVSNGGTRKTIHAMINTFRNFEAEWSTNCCGETMYRTMHKAGFTDWTITKHDLWHDSQRSAWDANRLDVGKLRTVSVSGAAGNVSFRSLARNVRMMPEGDDALDLTGMVRYCVQNAEDGWMYPKDYEELLDLLGGPAKKGAAAHTQASAAACKCRNGQSPLLQRVTAREERATAKIAVEEEDMGSVASHSGTGFAGEDDPYSAYTFGGPRRTPPYRHLERIELPHAWDISGWAENLRWAFEQRMLFSRESPEALEWTESPEHMAHIERVRTQREWASDELLELLAEDD
;
A
#
# COMPACT_ATOMS: atom_id res chain seq x y z
N MET A 1 1.59 20.87 -5.84
CA MET A 1 0.82 19.66 -6.18
C MET A 1 0.66 18.76 -4.95
N THR A 2 -0.55 18.24 -4.71
CA THR A 2 -0.83 17.29 -3.60
C THR A 2 -0.47 15.86 -3.97
N VAL A 3 -0.37 14.96 -2.98
CA VAL A 3 -0.21 13.51 -3.23
C VAL A 3 -1.41 12.97 -4.02
N SER A 4 -2.63 13.43 -3.69
CA SER A 4 -3.84 13.08 -4.42
C SER A 4 -3.75 13.45 -5.91
N GLU A 5 -3.29 14.66 -6.24
CA GLU A 5 -3.09 15.09 -7.63
C GLU A 5 -2.03 14.26 -8.35
N ILE A 6 -0.90 13.98 -7.67
CA ILE A 6 0.18 13.16 -8.21
C ILE A 6 -0.35 11.77 -8.57
N LEU A 7 -1.07 11.11 -7.66
CA LEU A 7 -1.54 9.74 -7.86
C LEU A 7 -2.71 9.63 -8.85
N ALA A 8 -3.57 10.66 -8.90
CA ALA A 8 -4.68 10.70 -9.85
C ALA A 8 -4.21 10.95 -11.29
N PHE A 9 -3.35 11.96 -11.50
CA PHE A 9 -3.01 12.43 -12.85
C PHE A 9 -1.68 11.88 -13.37
N LEU A 10 -0.76 11.53 -12.47
CA LEU A 10 0.60 11.11 -12.80
C LEU A 10 0.97 9.79 -12.09
N PRO A 11 0.21 8.70 -12.26
CA PRO A 11 0.45 7.45 -11.50
C PRO A 11 1.85 6.85 -11.73
N ASN A 12 2.46 7.12 -12.89
CA ASN A 12 3.84 6.70 -13.18
C ASN A 12 4.90 7.40 -12.31
N SER A 13 4.51 8.44 -11.56
CA SER A 13 5.35 9.09 -10.54
C SER A 13 5.78 8.14 -9.42
N MET A 14 5.09 7.00 -9.23
CA MET A 14 5.53 5.90 -8.36
C MET A 14 6.87 5.26 -8.79
N ASN A 15 7.37 5.61 -9.97
CA ASN A 15 8.72 5.26 -10.40
C ASN A 15 9.77 6.32 -10.01
N SER A 16 9.39 7.41 -9.34
CA SER A 16 10.32 8.39 -8.78
C SER A 16 10.54 8.13 -7.29
N ALA A 17 11.79 7.89 -6.92
CA ALA A 17 12.17 7.69 -5.52
C ALA A 17 11.87 8.91 -4.66
N ASP A 18 11.98 10.13 -5.22
CA ASP A 18 11.71 11.35 -4.46
C ASP A 18 10.22 11.53 -4.17
N VAL A 19 9.35 11.06 -5.08
CA VAL A 19 7.90 11.02 -4.86
C VAL A 19 7.55 10.02 -3.75
N ILE A 20 8.09 8.80 -3.82
CA ILE A 20 7.88 7.77 -2.78
C ILE A 20 8.41 8.27 -1.43
N TYR A 21 9.65 8.77 -1.40
CA TYR A 21 10.27 9.28 -0.19
C TYR A 21 9.38 10.34 0.43
N ARG A 22 8.94 11.32 -0.36
CA ARG A 22 8.04 12.37 0.09
C ARG A 22 6.72 11.83 0.64
N MET A 23 6.08 10.89 -0.05
CA MET A 23 4.81 10.31 0.42
C MET A 23 5.00 9.64 1.77
N VAL A 24 6.04 8.81 1.91
CA VAL A 24 6.31 8.08 3.16
C VAL A 24 6.74 9.01 4.30
N SER A 25 7.58 10.02 4.03
CA SER A 25 7.95 11.05 5.02
C SER A 25 6.76 11.87 5.51
N ASN A 26 5.65 11.88 4.77
CA ASN A 26 4.41 12.52 5.17
C ASN A 26 3.37 11.51 5.69
N GLY A 27 3.80 10.36 6.21
CA GLY A 27 2.92 9.36 6.81
C GLY A 27 2.21 8.45 5.80
N GLY A 28 2.62 8.47 4.53
CA GLY A 28 2.13 7.53 3.53
C GLY A 28 2.61 6.11 3.81
N THR A 29 1.68 5.18 3.92
CA THR A 29 1.97 3.74 4.00
C THR A 29 1.68 3.07 2.66
N ARG A 30 2.15 1.83 2.50
CA ARG A 30 1.79 0.99 1.35
C ARG A 30 0.27 0.92 1.17
N LYS A 31 -0.47 0.70 2.26
CA LYS A 31 -1.93 0.56 2.25
C LYS A 31 -2.61 1.87 1.84
N THR A 32 -2.18 3.01 2.39
CA THR A 32 -2.79 4.30 2.03
C THR A 32 -2.51 4.68 0.58
N ILE A 33 -1.27 4.48 0.09
CA ILE A 33 -0.91 4.80 -1.31
C ILE A 33 -1.69 3.91 -2.28
N HIS A 34 -1.75 2.61 -2.01
CA HIS A 34 -2.57 1.64 -2.74
C HIS A 34 -4.04 2.08 -2.79
N ALA A 35 -4.64 2.38 -1.64
CA ALA A 35 -6.03 2.80 -1.54
C ALA A 35 -6.30 4.09 -2.32
N MET A 36 -5.40 5.08 -2.23
CA MET A 36 -5.52 6.34 -2.99
C MET A 36 -5.51 6.09 -4.50
N ILE A 37 -4.60 5.24 -4.98
CA ILE A 37 -4.49 4.95 -6.41
C ILE A 37 -5.75 4.24 -6.93
N ASN A 38 -6.23 3.20 -6.24
CA ASN A 38 -7.45 2.49 -6.63
C ASN A 38 -8.73 3.35 -6.46
N THR A 39 -8.69 4.38 -5.62
CA THR A 39 -9.77 5.37 -5.50
C THR A 39 -9.82 6.31 -6.70
N PHE A 40 -8.68 6.90 -7.09
CA PHE A 40 -8.65 7.91 -8.14
C PHE A 40 -8.57 7.35 -9.55
N ARG A 41 -8.21 6.09 -9.74
CA ARG A 41 -7.90 5.51 -11.06
C ARG A 41 -8.74 4.29 -11.38
N ASN A 42 -9.08 4.16 -12.65
CA ASN A 42 -9.57 2.92 -13.25
C ASN A 42 -8.38 2.16 -13.85
N PHE A 43 -8.26 0.89 -13.46
CA PHE A 43 -7.32 -0.06 -14.05
C PHE A 43 -8.11 -1.22 -14.67
N GLU A 44 -7.51 -1.94 -15.60
CA GLU A 44 -8.09 -3.18 -16.16
C GLU A 44 -8.22 -4.27 -15.07
N ALA A 45 -7.27 -4.28 -14.13
CA ALA A 45 -7.30 -5.07 -12.90
C ALA A 45 -6.87 -4.17 -11.74
N GLU A 46 -7.47 -4.36 -10.56
CA GLU A 46 -7.10 -3.60 -9.37
C GLU A 46 -5.61 -3.75 -9.07
N TRP A 47 -4.96 -2.62 -8.79
CA TRP A 47 -3.55 -2.65 -8.47
C TRP A 47 -3.40 -3.20 -7.06
N SER A 48 -2.79 -4.37 -6.88
CA SER A 48 -2.73 -4.99 -5.56
C SER A 48 -1.75 -4.28 -4.61
N THR A 49 -1.98 -4.42 -3.30
CA THR A 49 -1.08 -3.93 -2.25
C THR A 49 0.35 -4.46 -2.43
N ASN A 50 0.51 -5.72 -2.85
CA ASN A 50 1.81 -6.33 -3.12
C ASN A 50 2.51 -5.67 -4.32
N CYS A 51 1.80 -5.46 -5.43
CA CYS A 51 2.34 -4.75 -6.59
C CYS A 51 2.75 -3.31 -6.26
N CYS A 52 1.99 -2.63 -5.39
CA CYS A 52 2.32 -1.31 -4.89
C CYS A 52 3.64 -1.32 -4.10
N GLY A 53 3.76 -2.22 -3.12
CA GLY A 53 4.97 -2.40 -2.31
C GLY A 53 6.19 -2.75 -3.16
N GLU A 54 6.08 -3.72 -4.06
CA GLU A 54 7.17 -4.13 -4.96
C GLU A 54 7.64 -2.95 -5.82
N THR A 55 6.70 -2.16 -6.37
CA THR A 55 7.03 -0.97 -7.16
C THR A 55 7.80 0.04 -6.32
N MET A 56 7.36 0.31 -5.09
CA MET A 56 8.04 1.24 -4.17
C MET A 56 9.46 0.77 -3.85
N TYR A 57 9.63 -0.49 -3.43
CA TYR A 57 10.92 -1.05 -3.05
C TYR A 57 11.89 -1.07 -4.23
N ARG A 58 11.44 -1.51 -5.40
CA ARG A 58 12.25 -1.53 -6.61
C ARG A 58 12.69 -0.13 -7.02
N THR A 59 11.80 0.86 -6.94
CA THR A 59 12.13 2.26 -7.27
C THR A 59 13.15 2.85 -6.29
N MET A 60 12.95 2.66 -4.98
CA MET A 60 13.87 3.15 -3.96
C MET A 60 15.25 2.49 -4.08
N HIS A 61 15.28 1.18 -4.30
CA HIS A 61 16.53 0.44 -4.53
C HIS A 61 17.29 0.96 -5.76
N LYS A 62 16.60 1.18 -6.89
CA LYS A 62 17.21 1.76 -8.11
C LYS A 62 17.80 3.16 -7.89
N ALA A 63 17.28 3.92 -6.94
CA ALA A 63 17.79 5.24 -6.60
C ALA A 63 18.95 5.22 -5.57
N GLY A 64 19.44 4.04 -5.20
CA GLY A 64 20.57 3.85 -4.29
C GLY A 64 20.20 3.71 -2.81
N PHE A 65 18.91 3.63 -2.48
CA PHE A 65 18.45 3.35 -1.11
C PHE A 65 18.47 1.83 -0.88
N THR A 66 19.67 1.27 -0.65
CA THR A 66 19.87 -0.16 -0.38
C THR A 66 19.18 -0.56 0.94
N ASP A 67 18.55 -1.74 0.99
CA ASP A 67 17.81 -2.24 2.16
C ASP A 67 16.68 -1.33 2.66
N TRP A 68 16.22 -0.40 1.83
CA TRP A 68 15.10 0.47 2.16
C TRP A 68 13.81 -0.33 2.23
N THR A 69 13.11 -0.17 3.35
CA THR A 69 11.72 -0.59 3.54
C THR A 69 10.94 0.59 4.12
N ILE A 70 9.61 0.53 4.07
CA ILE A 70 8.78 1.57 4.70
C ILE A 70 9.08 1.65 6.21
N THR A 71 9.21 0.51 6.89
CA THR A 71 9.56 0.45 8.32
C THR A 71 10.95 1.03 8.63
N LYS A 72 11.89 0.90 7.69
CA LYS A 72 13.23 1.47 7.82
C LYS A 72 13.31 2.92 7.35
N HIS A 73 12.25 3.48 6.76
CA HIS A 73 12.27 4.81 6.17
C HIS A 73 12.67 5.89 7.17
N ASP A 74 12.21 5.80 8.42
CA ASP A 74 12.56 6.77 9.47
C ASP A 74 14.07 6.88 9.68
N LEU A 75 14.83 5.79 9.60
CA LEU A 75 16.29 5.80 9.71
C LEU A 75 16.94 6.64 8.60
N TRP A 76 16.38 6.60 7.40
CA TRP A 76 16.81 7.43 6.27
C TRP A 76 16.32 8.88 6.41
N HIS A 77 15.13 9.06 6.99
CA HIS A 77 14.49 10.36 7.14
C HIS A 77 15.08 11.19 8.27
N ASP A 78 15.64 10.56 9.31
CA ASP A 78 16.13 11.25 10.50
C ASP A 78 17.17 12.32 10.19
N SER A 79 18.07 12.07 9.23
CA SER A 79 19.06 13.05 8.78
C SER A 79 18.45 14.29 8.10
N GLN A 80 17.24 14.17 7.54
CA GLN A 80 16.54 15.24 6.83
C GLN A 80 15.37 15.82 7.63
N ARG A 81 14.97 15.17 8.74
CA ARG A 81 13.76 15.50 9.52
C ARG A 81 13.71 16.96 9.95
N SER A 82 14.84 17.55 10.36
CA SER A 82 14.91 18.96 10.79
C SER A 82 14.76 19.97 9.66
N ALA A 83 15.11 19.59 8.42
CA ALA A 83 14.99 20.41 7.23
C ALA A 83 13.72 20.09 6.42
N TRP A 84 12.95 19.09 6.84
CA TRP A 84 11.77 18.62 6.13
C TRP A 84 10.58 19.55 6.39
N ASP A 85 10.01 20.08 5.31
CA ASP A 85 8.77 20.84 5.35
C ASP A 85 7.64 20.03 4.70
N ALA A 86 6.78 19.45 5.53
CA ALA A 86 5.60 18.69 5.10
C ALA A 86 4.63 19.53 4.24
N ASN A 87 4.64 20.86 4.40
CA ASN A 87 3.74 21.77 3.69
C ASN A 87 4.31 22.24 2.34
N ARG A 88 5.57 21.93 2.03
CA ARG A 88 6.23 22.37 0.81
C ARG A 88 5.73 21.59 -0.40
N LEU A 89 4.64 22.00 -1.05
CA LEU A 89 4.04 21.29 -2.20
C LEU A 89 4.80 21.42 -3.53
N ASP A 90 6.00 21.99 -3.50
CA ASP A 90 6.88 22.13 -4.66
C ASP A 90 7.44 20.76 -5.07
N VAL A 91 7.30 20.45 -6.37
CA VAL A 91 7.77 19.22 -7.01
C VAL A 91 8.87 19.48 -8.05
N GLY A 92 9.27 20.74 -8.26
CA GLY A 92 10.22 21.12 -9.31
C GLY A 92 11.63 20.58 -9.11
N LYS A 93 11.98 20.16 -7.88
CA LYS A 93 13.28 19.56 -7.56
C LYS A 93 13.28 18.03 -7.52
N LEU A 94 12.16 17.39 -7.82
CA LEU A 94 12.10 15.92 -7.83
C LEU A 94 12.91 15.39 -9.01
N ARG A 95 13.81 14.44 -8.75
CA ARG A 95 14.55 13.72 -9.77
C ARG A 95 13.56 12.94 -10.62
N THR A 96 13.54 13.26 -11.91
CA THR A 96 12.93 12.40 -12.90
C THR A 96 13.88 11.23 -13.14
N VAL A 97 13.34 10.02 -13.24
CA VAL A 97 14.13 8.89 -13.73
C VAL A 97 14.63 9.28 -15.11
N SER A 98 15.95 9.37 -15.30
CA SER A 98 16.57 9.61 -16.60
C SER A 98 16.30 8.41 -17.51
N VAL A 99 15.07 8.29 -17.99
CA VAL A 99 14.74 7.48 -19.15
C VAL A 99 15.12 8.36 -20.33
N SER A 100 16.35 8.20 -20.84
CA SER A 100 16.95 8.89 -21.98
C SER A 100 16.02 9.81 -22.78
N GLY A 101 15.85 11.05 -22.32
CA GLY A 101 15.01 12.06 -22.95
C GLY A 101 14.18 12.87 -21.95
N ALA A 102 13.94 14.15 -22.25
CA ALA A 102 12.92 14.90 -21.54
C ALA A 102 11.56 14.26 -21.81
N ALA A 103 10.75 14.07 -20.76
CA ALA A 103 9.38 13.61 -20.94
C ALA A 103 8.67 14.56 -21.92
N GLY A 104 8.11 14.02 -22.99
CA GLY A 104 7.37 14.82 -23.97
C GLY A 104 6.17 15.50 -23.32
N ASN A 105 5.73 16.59 -23.94
CA ASN A 105 4.52 17.27 -23.52
C ASN A 105 3.30 16.34 -23.70
N VAL A 106 2.38 16.35 -22.73
CA VAL A 106 1.12 15.60 -22.76
C VAL A 106 -0.05 16.56 -22.62
N SER A 107 -1.17 16.34 -23.31
CA SER A 107 -2.31 17.26 -23.16
C SER A 107 -2.89 17.15 -21.75
N PHE A 108 -3.28 18.27 -21.14
CA PHE A 108 -3.93 18.23 -19.81
C PHE A 108 -5.18 17.35 -19.81
N ARG A 109 -5.94 17.37 -20.91
CA ARG A 109 -7.08 16.48 -21.12
C ARG A 109 -6.70 14.99 -21.04
N SER A 110 -5.54 14.60 -21.56
CA SER A 110 -5.08 13.21 -21.51
C SER A 110 -4.74 12.75 -20.08
N LEU A 111 -4.39 13.67 -19.17
CA LEU A 111 -4.16 13.35 -17.76
C LEU A 111 -5.43 12.85 -17.06
N ALA A 112 -6.61 13.27 -17.52
CA ALA A 112 -7.89 12.77 -17.03
C ALA A 112 -8.21 11.34 -17.50
N ARG A 113 -7.41 10.76 -18.42
CA ARG A 113 -7.65 9.42 -18.94
C ARG A 113 -7.50 8.39 -17.81
N ASN A 114 -8.53 7.57 -17.65
CA ASN A 114 -8.64 6.55 -16.61
C ASN A 114 -8.67 7.13 -15.18
N VAL A 115 -8.99 8.41 -15.01
CA VAL A 115 -9.30 8.97 -13.68
C VAL A 115 -10.74 8.58 -13.35
N ARG A 116 -10.90 7.75 -12.30
CA ARG A 116 -12.21 7.33 -11.77
C ARG A 116 -12.88 8.47 -11.02
N MET A 117 -12.12 9.19 -10.21
CA MET A 117 -12.58 10.29 -9.37
C MET A 117 -11.54 11.40 -9.39
N MET A 118 -11.97 12.62 -9.66
CA MET A 118 -11.10 13.79 -9.56
C MET A 118 -10.79 14.06 -8.07
N PRO A 119 -9.57 14.51 -7.71
CA PRO A 119 -9.35 15.07 -6.39
C PRO A 119 -10.37 16.18 -6.09
N GLU A 120 -10.76 16.33 -4.82
CA GLU A 120 -11.72 17.34 -4.34
C GLU A 120 -11.23 17.95 -3.01
N GLY A 121 -11.82 19.08 -2.61
CA GLY A 121 -11.47 19.77 -1.36
C GLY A 121 -10.02 20.25 -1.33
N ASP A 122 -9.36 20.16 -0.17
CA ASP A 122 -7.96 20.58 0.02
C ASP A 122 -6.94 19.72 -0.75
N ASP A 123 -7.39 18.59 -1.30
CA ASP A 123 -6.59 17.76 -2.17
C ASP A 123 -6.59 18.20 -3.63
N ALA A 124 -7.55 19.06 -4.02
CA ALA A 124 -7.71 19.59 -5.37
C ALA A 124 -7.11 20.98 -5.47
N LEU A 125 -5.85 21.07 -5.89
CA LEU A 125 -5.18 22.35 -6.13
C LEU A 125 -5.18 22.66 -7.63
N ASP A 126 -4.10 23.29 -8.08
CA ASP A 126 -3.94 23.88 -9.40
C ASP A 126 -4.12 22.86 -10.52
N LEU A 127 -3.46 21.69 -10.41
CA LEU A 127 -3.49 20.69 -11.47
C LEU A 127 -4.90 20.12 -11.66
N THR A 128 -5.64 19.93 -10.57
CA THR A 128 -7.03 19.49 -10.64
C THR A 128 -7.91 20.49 -11.38
N GLY A 129 -7.75 21.79 -11.08
CA GLY A 129 -8.47 22.86 -11.78
C GLY A 129 -8.15 22.90 -13.27
N MET A 130 -6.87 22.84 -13.64
CA MET A 130 -6.40 22.80 -15.03
C MET A 130 -6.96 21.62 -15.79
N VAL A 131 -6.85 20.41 -15.24
CA VAL A 131 -7.34 19.19 -15.91
C VAL A 131 -8.86 19.28 -16.10
N ARG A 132 -9.62 19.73 -15.10
CA ARG A 132 -11.08 19.92 -15.23
C ARG A 132 -11.42 20.93 -16.32
N TYR A 133 -10.73 22.07 -16.35
CA TYR A 133 -10.93 23.09 -17.38
C TYR A 133 -10.68 22.52 -18.78
N CYS A 134 -9.56 21.81 -19.00
CA CYS A 134 -9.25 21.24 -20.32
C CYS A 134 -10.14 20.06 -20.72
N VAL A 135 -10.75 19.36 -19.76
CA VAL A 135 -11.75 18.33 -20.07
C VAL A 135 -13.05 18.97 -20.55
N GLN A 136 -13.43 20.13 -20.01
CA GLN A 136 -14.62 20.88 -20.39
C GLN A 136 -14.42 21.70 -21.68
N ASN A 137 -13.20 22.17 -21.94
CA ASN A 137 -12.82 23.00 -23.09
C ASN A 137 -11.84 22.23 -23.99
N ALA A 138 -12.35 21.24 -24.71
CA ALA A 138 -11.55 20.24 -25.42
C ALA A 138 -10.73 20.78 -26.61
N GLU A 139 -11.00 22.00 -27.09
CA GLU A 139 -10.44 22.57 -28.32
C GLU A 139 -9.12 23.34 -28.09
N ASP A 140 -8.84 23.75 -26.85
CA ASP A 140 -7.79 24.73 -26.57
C ASP A 140 -6.35 24.20 -26.70
N GLY A 141 -6.16 22.87 -26.79
CA GLY A 141 -4.84 22.28 -27.07
C GLY A 141 -3.78 22.42 -25.98
N TRP A 142 -4.14 22.78 -24.74
CA TRP A 142 -3.21 22.97 -23.62
C TRP A 142 -2.36 21.72 -23.30
N MET A 143 -1.06 21.92 -23.14
CA MET A 143 -0.07 20.85 -22.91
C MET A 143 0.67 21.00 -21.58
N TYR A 144 0.71 19.93 -20.79
CA TYR A 144 1.52 19.78 -19.60
C TYR A 144 2.92 19.22 -19.94
N PRO A 145 4.01 19.71 -19.32
CA PRO A 145 4.08 20.86 -18.40
C PRO A 145 4.26 22.21 -19.12
N LYS A 146 4.38 22.23 -20.46
CA LYS A 146 4.74 23.42 -21.26
C LYS A 146 3.89 24.66 -20.96
N ASP A 147 2.57 24.51 -20.93
CA ASP A 147 1.63 25.62 -20.82
C ASP A 147 1.05 25.76 -19.40
N TYR A 148 1.74 25.19 -18.40
CA TYR A 148 1.24 25.14 -17.03
C TYR A 148 1.02 26.54 -16.43
N GLU A 149 2.00 27.43 -16.55
CA GLU A 149 1.93 28.78 -15.99
C GLU A 149 0.86 29.64 -16.70
N GLU A 150 0.80 29.57 -18.04
CA GLU A 150 -0.19 30.32 -18.83
C GLU A 150 -1.63 29.89 -18.50
N LEU A 151 -1.86 28.59 -18.36
CA LEU A 151 -3.17 28.07 -17.96
C LEU A 151 -3.49 28.40 -16.50
N LEU A 152 -2.49 28.44 -15.62
CA LEU A 152 -2.67 28.84 -14.23
C LEU A 152 -3.13 30.30 -14.13
N ASP A 153 -2.46 31.19 -14.86
CA ASP A 153 -2.80 32.61 -14.92
C ASP A 153 -4.21 32.83 -15.47
N LEU A 154 -4.58 32.06 -16.52
CA LEU A 154 -5.94 32.08 -17.08
C LEU A 154 -7.01 31.70 -16.03
N LEU A 155 -6.70 30.76 -15.14
CA LEU A 155 -7.59 30.30 -14.07
C LEU A 155 -7.58 31.19 -12.82
N GLY A 156 -6.86 32.31 -12.85
CA GLY A 156 -6.79 33.28 -11.75
C GLY A 156 -5.62 33.07 -10.78
N GLY A 157 -4.60 32.30 -11.20
CA GLY A 157 -3.38 32.07 -10.45
C GLY A 157 -3.46 30.90 -9.44
N PRO A 158 -2.38 30.68 -8.65
CA PRO A 158 -2.29 29.59 -7.69
C PRO A 158 -3.44 29.55 -6.68
N ALA A 159 -4.05 28.39 -6.50
CA ALA A 159 -5.06 28.14 -5.50
C ALA A 159 -4.49 28.42 -4.10
N LYS A 160 -5.20 29.26 -3.33
CA LYS A 160 -4.84 29.51 -1.93
C LYS A 160 -5.09 28.25 -1.13
N LYS A 161 -4.05 27.72 -0.49
CA LYS A 161 -4.23 26.67 0.52
C LYS A 161 -5.16 27.20 1.60
N GLY A 162 -6.21 26.44 1.93
CA GLY A 162 -7.07 26.76 3.07
C GLY A 162 -6.22 26.91 4.34
N ALA A 163 -6.55 27.89 5.19
CA ALA A 163 -5.83 28.13 6.44
C ALA A 163 -5.89 26.92 7.40
N ALA A 164 -6.91 26.06 7.25
CA ALA A 164 -6.93 24.70 7.80
C ALA A 164 -6.10 23.79 6.88
N ALA A 165 -4.78 24.00 6.87
CA ALA A 165 -3.89 23.27 5.99
C ALA A 165 -3.96 21.77 6.32
N HIS A 166 -4.68 21.03 5.49
CA HIS A 166 -4.56 19.60 5.44
C HIS A 166 -3.11 19.27 5.04
N THR A 167 -2.29 18.91 6.02
CA THR A 167 -0.95 18.37 5.77
C THR A 167 -1.08 17.16 4.84
N GLN A 168 -0.06 16.84 4.03
CA GLN A 168 -0.11 15.64 3.18
C GLN A 168 -0.42 14.36 3.98
N ALA A 169 -0.03 14.33 5.26
CA ALA A 169 -0.43 13.30 6.22
C ALA A 169 -1.94 13.24 6.46
N SER A 170 -2.59 14.39 6.58
CA SER A 170 -4.04 14.46 6.79
C SER A 170 -4.87 14.15 5.53
N ALA A 171 -4.34 14.32 4.31
CA ALA A 171 -5.03 13.90 3.09
C ALA A 171 -5.19 12.37 3.02
N ALA A 172 -4.12 11.65 3.37
CA ALA A 172 -4.16 10.21 3.55
C ALA A 172 -5.16 9.80 4.66
N ALA A 173 -5.27 10.59 5.73
CA ALA A 173 -6.21 10.32 6.82
C ALA A 173 -7.67 10.76 6.55
N CYS A 174 -7.90 11.85 5.82
CA CYS A 174 -9.21 12.51 5.67
C CYS A 174 -10.07 11.88 4.58
N LYS A 175 -9.49 11.45 3.44
CA LYS A 175 -10.26 10.72 2.43
C LYS A 175 -10.63 9.31 2.85
N CYS A 176 -9.86 8.72 3.75
CA CYS A 176 -10.28 7.53 4.49
C CYS A 176 -11.45 7.79 5.47
N ARG A 177 -11.76 9.04 5.82
CA ARG A 177 -12.91 9.39 6.70
C ARG A 177 -14.22 9.64 5.96
N ASN A 178 -14.17 10.18 4.73
CA ASN A 178 -15.37 10.62 4.01
C ASN A 178 -15.84 9.66 2.89
N GLY A 179 -14.99 8.73 2.43
CA GLY A 179 -15.44 7.54 1.71
C GLY A 179 -15.80 6.46 2.71
N GLN A 180 -16.94 5.79 2.56
CA GLN A 180 -17.34 4.66 3.40
C GLN A 180 -16.29 3.54 3.38
N SER A 181 -15.33 3.61 4.30
CA SER A 181 -14.55 2.48 4.76
C SER A 181 -14.35 2.66 6.28
N PRO A 182 -15.01 1.83 7.12
CA PRO A 182 -14.99 1.95 8.58
C PRO A 182 -13.60 1.79 9.23
N LEU A 183 -12.59 1.37 8.46
CA LEU A 183 -11.33 0.80 8.95
C LEU A 183 -10.31 1.80 9.54
N LEU A 184 -10.36 3.10 9.21
CA LEU A 184 -9.28 4.04 9.59
C LEU A 184 -9.60 5.03 10.72
N GLN A 185 -10.84 5.06 11.25
CA GLN A 185 -11.19 5.98 12.34
C GLN A 185 -10.57 5.59 13.70
N ARG A 186 -10.10 4.35 13.87
CA ARG A 186 -9.66 3.81 15.17
C ARG A 186 -8.15 3.89 15.42
N VAL A 187 -7.34 4.18 14.39
CA VAL A 187 -5.86 4.14 14.48
C VAL A 187 -5.27 5.33 15.27
N THR A 188 -5.82 6.55 15.13
CA THR A 188 -5.23 7.74 15.77
C THR A 188 -5.55 7.86 17.27
N ALA A 189 -6.53 7.11 17.78
CA ALA A 189 -6.89 7.13 19.21
C ALA A 189 -6.04 6.16 20.06
N ARG A 190 -5.21 5.32 19.43
CA ARG A 190 -4.48 4.23 20.10
C ARG A 190 -3.05 4.62 20.52
N GLU A 191 -2.43 5.62 19.89
CA GLU A 191 -1.10 6.13 20.31
C GLU A 191 -1.14 6.77 21.70
N GLU A 192 -2.27 7.35 22.12
CA GLU A 192 -2.40 7.96 23.46
C GLU A 192 -2.71 6.94 24.58
N ARG A 193 -3.07 5.69 24.25
CA ARG A 193 -3.46 4.66 25.25
C ARG A 193 -2.50 3.49 25.41
N ALA A 194 -1.49 3.37 24.56
CA ALA A 194 -0.48 2.32 24.64
C ALA A 194 0.44 2.42 25.88
N THR A 195 0.41 3.52 26.63
CA THR A 195 1.17 3.67 27.89
C THR A 195 0.45 3.16 29.14
N ALA A 196 -0.79 2.66 29.03
CA ALA A 196 -1.64 2.39 30.21
C ALA A 196 -2.07 0.93 30.46
N LYS A 197 -1.66 -0.05 29.64
CA LYS A 197 -2.07 -1.45 29.85
C LYS A 197 -0.89 -2.42 29.72
N ILE A 198 0.00 -2.41 30.71
CA ILE A 198 0.81 -3.58 31.08
C ILE A 198 0.48 -3.89 32.54
N ALA A 199 -0.63 -4.60 32.74
CA ALA A 199 -0.93 -5.41 33.91
C ALA A 199 -2.24 -6.17 33.61
N VAL A 200 -2.27 -7.46 34.00
CA VAL A 200 -3.42 -8.40 33.92
C VAL A 200 -3.55 -9.08 32.54
N GLU A 201 -3.46 -10.40 32.33
CA GLU A 201 -3.27 -11.61 33.14
C GLU A 201 -2.84 -12.75 32.19
N GLU A 202 -2.05 -13.70 32.70
CA GLU A 202 -1.85 -15.06 32.14
C GLU A 202 -2.95 -16.00 32.68
N GLU A 203 -3.27 -17.02 31.88
CA GLU A 203 -3.96 -18.30 32.15
C GLU A 203 -5.27 -18.49 31.37
N ASP A 204 -5.22 -19.32 30.32
CA ASP A 204 -5.98 -20.59 30.23
C ASP A 204 -5.68 -21.27 28.87
N MET A 205 -5.13 -22.48 28.90
CA MET A 205 -4.73 -23.24 27.71
C MET A 205 -5.56 -24.52 27.64
N GLY A 206 -6.58 -24.54 26.79
CA GLY A 206 -7.31 -25.77 26.51
C GLY A 206 -8.54 -25.59 25.62
N SER A 207 -8.40 -25.87 24.33
CA SER A 207 -9.39 -26.54 23.45
C SER A 207 -9.14 -26.18 21.99
N VAL A 208 -8.60 -27.13 21.21
CA VAL A 208 -8.48 -27.00 19.75
C VAL A 208 -9.83 -27.34 19.13
N ALA A 209 -10.59 -26.30 18.77
CA ALA A 209 -11.87 -26.45 18.07
C ALA A 209 -11.65 -26.95 16.64
N SER A 210 -12.13 -28.17 16.36
CA SER A 210 -12.24 -28.71 15.02
C SER A 210 -13.34 -27.97 14.26
N HIS A 211 -12.98 -26.98 13.45
CA HIS A 211 -13.92 -26.34 12.52
C HIS A 211 -14.24 -27.30 11.38
N SER A 212 -15.40 -27.94 11.44
CA SER A 212 -16.00 -28.65 10.30
C SER A 212 -16.58 -27.62 9.33
N GLY A 213 -15.73 -27.01 8.51
CA GLY A 213 -16.14 -26.15 7.41
C GLY A 213 -16.82 -26.97 6.33
N THR A 214 -18.06 -26.60 6.00
CA THR A 214 -18.78 -27.03 4.80
C THR A 214 -17.94 -26.67 3.58
N GLY A 215 -17.30 -27.67 2.96
CA GLY A 215 -16.47 -27.47 1.78
C GLY A 215 -17.27 -26.83 0.65
N PHE A 216 -16.77 -25.71 0.13
CA PHE A 216 -17.19 -25.16 -1.16
C PHE A 216 -16.81 -26.20 -2.22
N ALA A 217 -17.78 -27.04 -2.60
CA ALA A 217 -17.60 -28.04 -3.65
C ALA A 217 -17.46 -27.31 -5.01
N GLY A 218 -16.24 -27.21 -5.53
CA GLY A 218 -16.03 -26.66 -6.87
C GLY A 218 -14.62 -26.19 -7.23
N GLU A 219 -13.64 -26.19 -6.32
CA GLU A 219 -12.26 -25.86 -6.68
C GLU A 219 -11.49 -27.10 -7.16
N ASP A 220 -11.33 -27.22 -8.48
CA ASP A 220 -10.60 -28.30 -9.14
C ASP A 220 -9.07 -28.11 -9.14
N ASP A 221 -8.56 -26.97 -8.65
CA ASP A 221 -7.12 -26.72 -8.62
C ASP A 221 -6.46 -27.54 -7.48
N PRO A 222 -5.52 -28.46 -7.78
CA PRO A 222 -4.79 -29.23 -6.77
C PRO A 222 -3.89 -28.36 -5.85
N TYR A 223 -3.64 -27.10 -6.20
CA TYR A 223 -2.83 -26.14 -5.46
C TYR A 223 -3.63 -25.04 -4.75
N SER A 224 -4.97 -25.06 -4.80
CA SER A 224 -5.76 -24.18 -3.93
C SER A 224 -5.46 -24.47 -2.46
N ALA A 225 -5.45 -23.41 -1.63
CA ALA A 225 -5.32 -23.53 -0.18
C ALA A 225 -6.47 -24.34 0.45
N TYR A 226 -7.58 -24.49 -0.27
CA TYR A 226 -8.85 -25.04 0.22
C TYR A 226 -9.22 -26.40 -0.37
N THR A 227 -8.49 -26.89 -1.38
CA THR A 227 -8.78 -28.17 -2.06
C THR A 227 -8.97 -29.35 -1.10
N PHE A 228 -8.26 -29.36 0.02
CA PHE A 228 -8.31 -30.43 1.04
C PHE A 228 -8.93 -29.98 2.37
N GLY A 229 -9.56 -28.80 2.41
CA GLY A 229 -10.08 -28.21 3.64
C GLY A 229 -8.99 -27.84 4.66
N GLY A 230 -7.79 -27.48 4.18
CA GLY A 230 -6.61 -27.16 5.00
C GLY A 230 -5.38 -28.01 4.64
N PRO A 231 -4.39 -28.13 5.55
CA PRO A 231 -3.18 -28.90 5.29
C PRO A 231 -3.51 -30.40 5.13
N ARG A 232 -2.84 -31.07 4.19
CA ARG A 232 -2.96 -32.51 4.02
C ARG A 232 -2.52 -33.24 5.29
N ARG A 233 -3.31 -34.24 5.70
CA ARG A 233 -3.00 -35.09 6.87
C ARG A 233 -2.05 -36.24 6.54
N THR A 234 -2.01 -36.65 5.28
CA THR A 234 -1.22 -37.78 4.80
C THR A 234 -0.39 -37.40 3.57
N PRO A 235 0.79 -38.02 3.39
CA PRO A 235 1.60 -37.79 2.20
C PRO A 235 0.88 -38.23 0.91
N PRO A 236 1.27 -37.70 -0.27
CA PRO A 236 2.34 -36.72 -0.45
C PRO A 236 1.90 -35.30 -0.05
N TYR A 237 2.74 -34.63 0.73
CA TYR A 237 2.55 -33.23 1.14
C TYR A 237 2.93 -32.29 -0.01
N ARG A 238 2.16 -31.21 -0.21
CA ARG A 238 2.50 -30.17 -1.17
C ARG A 238 3.59 -29.26 -0.59
N HIS A 239 4.42 -28.69 -1.45
CA HIS A 239 5.30 -27.59 -1.05
C HIS A 239 4.47 -26.32 -0.85
N LEU A 240 4.63 -25.65 0.29
CA LEU A 240 3.80 -24.49 0.64
C LEU A 240 3.91 -23.36 -0.38
N GLU A 241 5.10 -23.20 -0.99
CA GLU A 241 5.35 -22.21 -2.03
C GLU A 241 4.54 -22.39 -3.32
N ARG A 242 4.01 -23.60 -3.55
CA ARG A 242 3.22 -23.92 -4.74
C ARG A 242 1.73 -23.78 -4.47
N ILE A 243 1.32 -23.65 -3.21
CA ILE A 243 -0.06 -23.49 -2.81
C ILE A 243 -0.43 -22.02 -3.01
N GLU A 244 -1.62 -21.76 -3.55
CA GLU A 244 -2.14 -20.41 -3.70
C GLU A 244 -2.29 -19.70 -2.35
N LEU A 245 -2.17 -18.38 -2.35
CA LEU A 245 -2.39 -17.61 -1.12
C LEU A 245 -3.85 -17.79 -0.65
N PRO A 246 -4.08 -18.00 0.66
CA PRO A 246 -5.41 -18.12 1.21
C PRO A 246 -6.20 -16.81 1.03
N HIS A 247 -7.53 -16.89 1.10
CA HIS A 247 -8.38 -15.72 1.07
C HIS A 247 -8.08 -14.77 2.24
N ALA A 248 -8.22 -13.46 2.01
CA ALA A 248 -7.89 -12.45 3.02
C ALA A 248 -8.69 -12.59 4.33
N TRP A 249 -9.94 -13.06 4.26
CA TRP A 249 -10.79 -13.27 5.44
C TRP A 249 -10.43 -14.53 6.24
N ASP A 250 -9.61 -15.42 5.68
CA ASP A 250 -9.14 -16.62 6.38
C ASP A 250 -7.91 -16.28 7.21
N ILE A 251 -8.13 -16.13 8.51
CA ILE A 251 -7.10 -15.89 9.52
C ILE A 251 -6.78 -17.15 10.33
N SER A 252 -7.17 -18.33 9.84
CA SER A 252 -6.83 -19.59 10.49
C SER A 252 -5.31 -19.79 10.54
N GLY A 253 -4.83 -20.57 11.51
CA GLY A 253 -3.40 -20.91 11.61
C GLY A 253 -2.83 -21.53 10.33
N TRP A 254 -3.66 -22.20 9.52
CA TRP A 254 -3.28 -22.70 8.20
C TRP A 254 -2.95 -21.56 7.23
N ALA A 255 -3.89 -20.64 7.04
CA ALA A 255 -3.73 -19.50 6.14
C ALA A 255 -2.53 -18.63 6.55
N GLU A 256 -2.42 -18.43 7.85
CA GLU A 256 -1.34 -17.74 8.52
C GLU A 256 0.05 -18.37 8.27
N ASN A 257 0.14 -19.70 8.31
CA ASN A 257 1.38 -20.40 8.00
C ASN A 257 1.72 -20.33 6.49
N LEU A 258 0.72 -20.35 5.60
CA LEU A 258 0.93 -20.16 4.16
C LEU A 258 1.47 -18.76 3.84
N ARG A 259 0.87 -17.70 4.40
CA ARG A 259 1.34 -16.32 4.22
C ARG A 259 2.77 -16.15 4.71
N TRP A 260 3.09 -16.72 5.88
CA TRP A 260 4.45 -16.69 6.41
C TRP A 260 5.44 -17.40 5.46
N ALA A 261 5.11 -18.60 4.98
CA ALA A 261 5.98 -19.35 4.07
C ALA A 261 6.20 -18.59 2.75
N PHE A 262 5.15 -17.94 2.24
CA PHE A 262 5.24 -17.08 1.06
C PHE A 262 6.16 -15.89 1.29
N GLU A 263 6.04 -15.20 2.43
CA GLU A 263 6.92 -14.08 2.77
C GLU A 263 8.38 -14.53 2.92
N GLN A 264 8.65 -15.66 3.58
CA GLN A 264 10.00 -16.20 3.69
C GLN A 264 10.61 -16.50 2.32
N ARG A 265 9.84 -17.11 1.42
CA ARG A 265 10.29 -17.32 0.03
C ARG A 265 10.61 -16.01 -0.67
N MET A 266 9.74 -15.01 -0.56
CA MET A 266 9.92 -13.72 -1.22
C MET A 266 11.17 -12.99 -0.73
N LEU A 267 11.47 -13.06 0.58
CA LEU A 267 12.58 -12.35 1.19
C LEU A 267 13.91 -13.12 1.11
N PHE A 268 13.89 -14.45 1.26
CA PHE A 268 15.10 -15.24 1.51
C PHE A 268 15.40 -16.32 0.46
N SER A 269 14.59 -16.47 -0.60
CA SER A 269 14.80 -17.52 -1.62
C SER A 269 16.19 -17.52 -2.28
N ARG A 270 16.89 -16.38 -2.31
CA ARG A 270 18.25 -16.28 -2.86
C ARG A 270 19.34 -16.72 -1.87
N GLU A 271 19.12 -16.47 -0.58
CA GLU A 271 20.14 -16.62 0.46
C GLU A 271 19.98 -17.95 1.21
N SER A 272 18.76 -18.49 1.26
CA SER A 272 18.44 -19.72 1.97
C SER A 272 17.51 -20.59 1.13
N PRO A 273 18.06 -21.46 0.26
CA PRO A 273 17.28 -22.41 -0.53
C PRO A 273 16.36 -23.31 0.31
N GLU A 274 16.75 -23.58 1.56
CA GLU A 274 15.95 -24.34 2.55
C GLU A 274 14.58 -23.69 2.83
N ALA A 275 14.43 -22.38 2.59
CA ALA A 275 13.14 -21.68 2.71
C ALA A 275 12.11 -22.11 1.65
N LEU A 276 12.51 -22.88 0.64
CA LEU A 276 11.65 -23.48 -0.38
C LEU A 276 11.18 -24.90 -0.02
N GLU A 277 11.76 -25.48 1.04
CA GLU A 277 11.50 -26.87 1.43
C GLU A 277 10.31 -27.02 2.39
N TRP A 278 9.65 -25.92 2.77
CA TRP A 278 8.45 -25.97 3.59
C TRP A 278 7.34 -26.73 2.85
N THR A 279 6.73 -27.68 3.56
CA THR A 279 5.63 -28.51 3.05
C THR A 279 4.48 -28.53 4.03
N GLU A 280 3.36 -29.12 3.61
CA GLU A 280 2.19 -29.33 4.46
C GLU A 280 2.38 -30.38 5.57
N SER A 281 3.60 -30.91 5.76
CA SER A 281 3.84 -31.91 6.79
C SER A 281 3.47 -31.34 8.17
N PRO A 282 2.84 -32.12 9.07
CA PRO A 282 2.48 -31.64 10.41
C PRO A 282 3.67 -31.06 11.19
N GLU A 283 4.86 -31.63 10.97
CA GLU A 283 6.11 -31.18 11.57
C GLU A 283 6.49 -29.76 11.10
N HIS A 284 6.41 -29.49 9.79
CA HIS A 284 6.65 -28.17 9.22
C HIS A 284 5.61 -27.15 9.68
N MET A 285 4.32 -27.51 9.63
CA MET A 285 3.25 -26.60 10.05
C MET A 285 3.40 -26.18 11.52
N ALA A 286 3.67 -27.14 12.41
CA ALA A 286 3.90 -26.85 13.83
C ALA A 286 5.19 -26.05 14.07
N HIS A 287 6.22 -26.27 13.25
CA HIS A 287 7.45 -25.48 13.33
C HIS A 287 7.21 -24.02 12.93
N ILE A 288 6.53 -23.78 11.81
CA ILE A 288 6.19 -22.44 11.32
C ILE A 288 5.34 -21.69 12.35
N GLU A 289 4.30 -22.34 12.88
CA GLU A 289 3.45 -21.77 13.92
C GLU A 289 4.27 -21.35 15.15
N ARG A 290 5.16 -22.23 15.64
CA ARG A 290 6.04 -21.92 16.76
C ARG A 290 6.92 -20.69 16.49
N VAL A 291 7.53 -20.63 15.30
CA VAL A 291 8.40 -19.51 14.91
C VAL A 291 7.61 -18.21 14.83
N ARG A 292 6.42 -18.24 14.23
CA ARG A 292 5.53 -17.07 14.17
C ARG A 292 5.19 -16.56 15.57
N THR A 293 4.75 -17.44 16.46
CA THR A 293 4.41 -17.08 17.84
C THR A 293 5.61 -16.51 18.59
N GLN A 294 6.79 -17.15 18.48
CA GLN A 294 8.02 -16.67 19.13
C GLN A 294 8.51 -15.32 18.63
N ARG A 295 8.23 -14.98 17.36
CA ARG A 295 8.63 -13.73 16.73
C ARG A 295 7.51 -12.69 16.69
N GLU A 296 6.38 -12.99 17.32
CA GLU A 296 5.17 -12.15 17.27
C GLU A 296 4.79 -11.78 15.82
N TRP A 297 5.02 -12.71 14.89
CA TRP A 297 4.67 -12.51 13.48
C TRP A 297 3.17 -12.77 13.29
N ALA A 298 2.51 -11.83 12.62
CA ALA A 298 1.14 -11.94 12.16
C ALA A 298 1.03 -11.38 10.74
N SER A 299 0.15 -11.95 9.92
CA SER A 299 -0.12 -11.37 8.60
C SER A 299 -0.82 -10.02 8.69
N ASP A 300 -0.76 -9.26 7.60
CA ASP A 300 -1.52 -8.00 7.47
C ASP A 300 -3.02 -8.24 7.67
N GLU A 301 -3.54 -9.38 7.23
CA GLU A 301 -4.95 -9.77 7.32
C GLU A 301 -5.39 -10.09 8.76
N LEU A 302 -4.56 -10.83 9.51
CA LEU A 302 -4.84 -11.09 10.94
C LEU A 302 -4.78 -9.80 11.75
N LEU A 303 -3.81 -8.93 11.47
CA LEU A 303 -3.70 -7.62 12.12
C LEU A 303 -4.90 -6.72 11.80
N GLU A 304 -5.47 -6.82 10.60
CA GLU A 304 -6.69 -6.11 10.22
C GLU A 304 -7.89 -6.57 11.03
N LEU A 305 -8.12 -7.88 11.15
CA LEU A 305 -9.24 -8.41 11.93
C LEU A 305 -9.14 -8.03 13.42
N LEU A 306 -7.95 -8.16 14.01
CA LEU A 306 -7.73 -7.77 15.41
C LEU A 306 -7.96 -6.27 15.67
N ALA A 307 -7.84 -5.43 14.64
CA ALA A 307 -8.13 -4.00 14.75
C ALA A 307 -9.64 -3.68 14.60
N GLU A 308 -10.45 -4.58 14.04
CA GLU A 308 -11.91 -4.41 13.91
C GLU A 308 -12.68 -4.75 15.20
N ASP A 309 -12.17 -5.69 16.00
CA ASP A 309 -12.78 -6.16 17.25
C ASP A 309 -12.62 -5.18 18.44
N ASP A 310 -11.74 -4.16 18.32
CA ASP A 310 -11.50 -3.08 19.29
C ASP A 310 -12.37 -1.83 19.04
#